data_AF-A0AAW4WXK2-F1
#
_entry.id   AF-A0AAW4WXK2-F1
#
_cell.length_a   1.000
_cell.length_b   1.000
_cell.length_c   1.000
_cell.angle_alpha   90.00
_cell.angle_beta   90.00
_cell.angle_gamma   90.00
#
_symmetry.space_group_name_H-M   'P 1'
#
loop_
_entity.id
_entity.type
_entity.pdbx_description
1 polymer ?
#
loop_
_entity_poly.entity_id
_entity_poly.type
_entity_poly.pdbx_seq_one_letter_code
_entity_poly.pdbx_strand_id
1 'polypeptide(L)' 'ISEVSLDYVVGQNGAMLSGGQKQKIALARALVHNSPVIIFDEATSNTDVYSEHQINGLLHTKLKEKTVI' A
#
# COMPACT_ATOMS: atom_id res chain seq x y z
N ILE A 1 -17.15 7.37 -1.30
CA ILE A 1 -16.52 6.02 -1.27
C ILE A 1 -17.28 5.27 -0.19
N SER A 2 -18.04 4.23 -0.54
CA SER A 2 -18.69 3.39 0.46
C SER A 2 -17.62 2.83 1.41
N GLU A 3 -17.76 3.05 2.71
CA GLU A 3 -16.83 2.52 3.71
C GLU A 3 -16.81 1.00 3.62
N VAL A 4 -15.63 0.46 3.30
CA VAL A 4 -15.38 -0.97 3.27
C VAL A 4 -14.83 -1.36 4.65
N SER A 5 -15.47 -2.30 5.33
CA SER A 5 -15.00 -2.81 6.64
C SER A 5 -13.68 -3.58 6.49
N LEU A 6 -12.91 -3.70 7.58
CA LEU A 6 -11.78 -4.62 7.66
C LEU A 6 -12.18 -6.08 7.47
N ASP A 7 -13.44 -6.43 7.73
CA ASP A 7 -14.00 -7.78 7.55
C ASP A 7 -14.48 -8.06 6.11
N TYR A 8 -14.23 -7.13 5.18
CA TYR A 8 -14.71 -7.28 3.80
C TYR A 8 -14.08 -8.49 3.10
N VAL A 9 -14.94 -9.35 2.53
CA VAL A 9 -14.51 -10.52 1.76
C VAL A 9 -13.97 -10.09 0.40
N VAL A 10 -12.68 -10.33 0.15
CA VAL A 10 -11.99 -9.87 -1.07
C VAL A 10 -12.07 -10.84 -2.26
N GLY A 11 -12.67 -12.02 -2.07
CA GLY A 11 -12.74 -13.11 -3.06
C GLY A 11 -11.39 -13.81 -3.27
N GLN A 12 -11.38 -14.89 -4.08
CA GLN A 12 -10.15 -15.62 -4.40
C GLN A 12 -9.13 -14.69 -5.09
N ASN A 13 -7.87 -14.75 -4.65
CA ASN A 13 -6.77 -13.90 -5.17
C ASN A 13 -7.09 -12.39 -5.18
N GLY A 14 -7.97 -11.94 -4.29
CA GLY A 14 -8.41 -10.55 -4.22
C GLY A 14 -9.21 -10.10 -5.45
N ALA A 15 -9.97 -11.00 -6.10
CA ALA A 15 -10.72 -10.71 -7.32
C ALA A 15 -11.70 -9.53 -7.20
N MET A 16 -12.16 -9.19 -5.99
CA MET A 16 -13.07 -8.08 -5.74
C MET A 16 -12.37 -6.73 -5.51
N LEU A 17 -11.04 -6.70 -5.59
CA LEU A 17 -10.23 -5.50 -5.40
C LEU A 17 -9.72 -4.97 -6.74
N SER A 18 -9.78 -3.65 -6.93
CA SER A 18 -9.07 -2.97 -8.02
C SER A 18 -7.55 -3.09 -7.84
N GLY A 19 -6.80 -2.86 -8.92
CA GLY A 19 -5.32 -2.85 -8.85
C GLY A 19 -4.78 -1.90 -7.77
N GLY A 20 -5.30 -0.67 -7.73
CA GLY A 20 -4.92 0.31 -6.72
C GLY A 20 -5.31 -0.09 -5.28
N GLN A 21 -6.44 -0.79 -5.10
CA GLN A 21 -6.80 -1.34 -3.78
C GLN A 21 -5.83 -2.44 -3.35
N LYS A 22 -5.41 -3.32 -4.26
CA LYS A 22 -4.38 -4.34 -3.98
C LYS A 22 -3.04 -3.71 -3.60
N GLN A 23 -2.62 -2.67 -4.31
CA GLN A 23 -1.41 -1.91 -3.99
C GLN A 23 -1.48 -1.27 -2.59
N LYS A 24 -2.61 -0.63 -2.25
CA LYS A 24 -2.81 -0.04 -0.90
C LYS A 24 -2.74 -1.07 0.21
N ILE A 25 -3.33 -2.26 0.02
CA ILE A 25 -3.24 -3.36 1.00
C ILE A 25 -1.80 -3.88 1.09
N ALA A 26 -1.07 -4.03 -0.03
CA ALA A 26 0.33 -4.44 0.00
C ALA A 26 1.21 -3.46 0.78
N LEU A 27 1.02 -2.15 0.56
CA LEU A 27 1.69 -1.09 1.32
C LEU A 27 1.35 -1.17 2.81
N ALA A 28 0.07 -1.31 3.16
CA ALA A 28 -0.36 -1.47 4.54
C ALA A 28 0.29 -2.70 5.20
N ARG A 29 0.39 -3.83 4.47
CA ARG A 29 1.09 -5.04 4.95
C ARG A 29 2.57 -4.78 5.21
N ALA A 30 3.27 -4.06 4.32
CA ALA A 30 4.67 -3.70 4.52
C ALA A 30 4.87 -2.84 5.78
N LEU A 31 3.96 -1.90 6.02
CA LEU A 31 3.98 -1.04 7.21
C LEU A 31 3.73 -1.82 8.50
N VAL A 32 2.76 -2.74 8.51
CA VAL A 32 2.44 -3.56 9.68
C VAL A 32 3.55 -4.58 9.98
N HIS A 33 4.16 -5.16 8.96
CA HIS A 33 5.24 -6.14 9.11
C HIS A 33 6.51 -5.55 9.75
N ASN A 34 6.70 -4.23 9.69
CA ASN A 34 7.78 -3.51 10.35
C ASN A 34 9.20 -4.00 9.99
N SER A 35 9.43 -4.48 8.76
CA SER A 35 10.77 -4.89 8.30
C SER A 35 11.79 -3.74 8.31
N PRO A 36 13.08 -4.02 8.54
CA PRO A 36 14.14 -3.01 8.40
C PRO A 36 14.39 -2.62 6.93
N VAL A 37 14.11 -3.53 5.99
CA VAL A 37 14.23 -3.31 4.55
C VAL A 37 12.86 -3.51 3.88
N ILE A 38 12.47 -2.60 3.01
CA ILE A 38 11.23 -2.64 2.21
C ILE A 38 11.61 -2.41 0.75
N ILE A 39 11.11 -3.24 -0.16
CA ILE A 39 11.33 -3.12 -1.60
C ILE A 39 10.00 -2.79 -2.24
N PHE A 40 9.95 -1.71 -3.02
CA PHE A 40 8.78 -1.31 -3.79
C PHE A 40 9.01 -1.56 -5.27
N ASP A 41 8.53 -2.71 -5.76
CA ASP A 41 8.56 -3.01 -7.18
C ASP A 41 7.35 -2.38 -7.89
N GLU A 42 7.62 -1.41 -8.77
CA GLU A 42 6.62 -0.66 -9.54
C GLU A 42 5.45 -0.08 -8.71
N ALA A 43 5.67 0.27 -7.43
CA ALA A 43 4.59 0.64 -6.50
C ALA A 43 3.81 1.91 -6.88
N THR A 44 4.30 2.70 -7.83
CA THR A 44 3.64 3.91 -8.36
C THR A 44 3.06 3.72 -9.75
N SER A 45 3.36 2.61 -10.43
CA SER A 45 2.74 2.30 -11.73
C SER A 45 1.23 2.13 -11.54
N ASN A 46 0.42 2.88 -12.27
CA ASN A 46 -1.05 2.96 -12.17
C ASN A 46 -1.63 3.68 -10.93
N THR A 47 -0.84 4.47 -10.22
CA THR A 47 -1.31 5.20 -9.03
C THR A 47 -1.74 6.63 -9.40
N ASP A 48 -2.88 7.08 -8.89
CA ASP A 48 -3.35 8.47 -9.06
C ASP A 48 -2.52 9.44 -8.20
N VAL A 49 -2.44 10.72 -8.59
CA VAL A 49 -1.63 11.76 -7.91
C VAL A 49 -1.85 11.81 -6.39
N TYR A 50 -3.08 11.59 -5.93
CA TYR A 50 -3.37 11.60 -4.50
C TYR A 50 -2.71 10.42 -3.77
N SER A 51 -2.76 9.23 -4.38
CA SER A 51 -2.11 8.04 -3.83
C SER A 51 -0.57 8.14 -3.86
N GLU A 52 0.04 8.80 -4.85
CA GLU A 52 1.48 9.11 -4.85
C GLU A 52 1.89 10.04 -3.70
N HIS A 53 1.09 11.07 -3.41
CA HIS A 53 1.34 11.96 -2.28
C HIS A 53 1.30 11.21 -0.94
N GLN A 54 0.40 10.23 -0.79
CA GLN A 54 0.34 9.40 0.42
C GLN A 54 1.60 8.54 0.59
N ILE A 55 2.08 7.92 -0.49
CA ILE A 55 3.31 7.11 -0.48
C ILE A 55 4.51 7.99 -0.11
N ASN A 56 4.66 9.15 -0.75
CA ASN A 56 5.73 10.10 -0.41
C ASN A 56 5.67 10.57 1.05
N GLY A 57 4.48 10.85 1.57
CA GLY A 57 4.30 11.19 2.98
C GLY A 57 4.75 10.06 3.92
N LEU A 58 4.48 8.81 3.56
CA LEU A 58 4.95 7.63 4.31
C LEU A 58 6.47 7.48 4.29
N LEU A 59 7.11 7.70 3.14
CA LEU A 59 8.57 7.68 2.98
C LEU A 59 9.24 8.69 3.92
N HIS A 60 8.69 9.90 4.03
CA HIS A 60 9.25 10.96 4.86
C HIS A 60 8.86 10.89 6.34
N THR A 61 8.01 9.95 6.76
CA THR A 61 7.54 9.81 8.15
C THR A 61 7.86 8.44 8.74
N LYS A 62 7.00 7.44 8.48
CA LYS A 62 7.07 6.11 9.10
C LYS A 62 8.23 5.26 8.57
N LEU A 63 8.68 5.53 7.36
CA LEU A 63 9.72 4.74 6.70
C LEU A 63 11.11 5.42 6.74
N LYS A 64 11.23 6.59 7.38
CA LYS A 64 12.46 7.38 7.39
C LYS A 64 13.69 6.63 7.91
N GLU A 65 13.49 5.77 8.89
CA GLU A 65 14.54 4.96 9.53
C GLU A 65 14.71 3.56 8.90
N LYS A 66 14.02 3.29 7.79
CA LYS A 66 14.05 2.00 7.09
C LYS A 66 14.79 2.13 5.77
N THR A 67 15.42 1.05 5.34
CA THR A 67 15.96 0.96 3.99
C THR A 67 14.82 0.71 3.02
N VAL A 68 14.58 1.66 2.12
CA VAL A 68 13.58 1.54 1.05
C VAL A 68 14.32 1.50 -0.28
N ILE A 69 14.02 0.49 -1.10
CA ILE A 69 14.59 0.29 -2.44
C ILE A 69 13.47 0.38 -3.47
#